data_AF-A0AAE0K6L0-F1
#
_entry.id   AF-A0AAE0K6L0-F1
#
_cell.length_a   1.000
_cell.length_b   1.000
_cell.length_c   1.000
_cell.angle_alpha   90.00
_cell.angle_beta   90.00
_cell.angle_gamma   90.00
#
_symmetry.space_group_name_H-M   'P 1'
#
loop_
_entity.id
_entity.type
_entity.pdbx_description
1 polymer ?
#
loop_
_entity_poly.entity_id
_entity_poly.type
_entity_poly.pdbx_seq_one_letter_code
_entity_poly.pdbx_strand_id
1 'polypeptide(L)'
;MPSWDPWYRAPDGWETTQPGAVLRIRQHAYNTTPFAVRNVADTFQVLFRSTDSQKNATWGVTTVFIPIQPRCNITTTASTNSSSNNNTSSSGPSSSGSSNSGSSNCTQPILSYQLPYDTSCLDASPSFGLQWGEPYGEIAVALSRGWWVSVPDYEGPLASYGANIVGGYITIDSVRAVLSIANASHYNLSLQNSPRVALWGYSNGASATEAAVELAAEYAPALQIAGAAIGGLSPNVAAAGPQLSQTQVAGLLVQGLIGVTSQYPEQRKYLVSRLNPSGPYNATEFFWASYMSGWQSLLYFCYVDIFSYFIGGRADLEDQRILDMFVREGTLGKFGLPRARLFLYHAVGDDMTPIADTDALVDQLCGRGANILYHRNQWGGHNDELTNGRQRALDFLGDVLDGTDIMSAPATGCQTVDLTIMQDPGKPIA
;
A
#
# COMPACT_ATOMS: atom_id res chain seq x y z
N MET A 1 -13.39 -8.30 -14.18
CA MET A 1 -13.47 -7.22 -13.19
C MET A 1 -13.79 -7.85 -11.84
N PRO A 2 -13.17 -7.39 -10.75
CA PRO A 2 -13.38 -7.89 -9.39
C PRO A 2 -14.85 -8.11 -9.01
N SER A 3 -15.75 -7.16 -9.33
CA SER A 3 -17.17 -7.23 -8.98
C SER A 3 -17.93 -8.39 -9.65
N TRP A 4 -17.45 -8.85 -10.82
CA TRP A 4 -18.06 -9.92 -11.62
C TRP A 4 -17.33 -11.26 -11.49
N ASP A 5 -16.14 -11.28 -10.90
CA ASP A 5 -15.27 -12.44 -10.83
C ASP A 5 -15.48 -13.20 -9.51
N PRO A 6 -16.05 -14.42 -9.53
CA PRO A 6 -16.30 -15.19 -8.31
C PRO A 6 -15.04 -15.50 -7.49
N TRP A 7 -13.86 -15.41 -8.10
CA TRP A 7 -12.59 -15.61 -7.40
C TRP A 7 -12.39 -14.60 -6.26
N TYR A 8 -12.86 -13.36 -6.44
CA TYR A 8 -12.79 -12.26 -5.46
C TYR A 8 -13.77 -12.42 -4.28
N ARG A 9 -14.64 -13.42 -4.30
CA ARG A 9 -15.60 -13.71 -3.21
C ARG A 9 -15.03 -14.74 -2.27
N ALA A 10 -15.10 -14.48 -0.97
CA ALA A 10 -14.67 -15.44 0.03
C ALA A 10 -15.47 -16.77 -0.04
N PRO A 11 -14.83 -17.93 0.16
CA PRO A 11 -15.50 -19.24 0.19
C PRO A 11 -16.26 -19.47 1.49
N ASP A 12 -17.26 -20.35 1.53
CA ASP A 12 -18.02 -20.64 2.77
C ASP A 12 -17.13 -21.00 3.98
N GLY A 13 -17.46 -20.47 5.16
CA GLY A 13 -16.79 -20.78 6.44
C GLY A 13 -15.46 -20.04 6.67
N TRP A 14 -15.04 -19.19 5.73
CA TRP A 14 -13.81 -18.40 5.80
C TRP A 14 -13.73 -17.50 7.04
N GLU A 15 -14.87 -17.04 7.57
CA GLU A 15 -14.97 -16.09 8.69
C GLU A 15 -14.28 -16.62 9.95
N THR A 16 -14.29 -17.95 10.11
CA THR A 16 -13.73 -18.65 11.28
C THR A 16 -12.22 -18.88 11.19
N THR A 17 -11.62 -18.64 10.02
CA THR A 17 -10.16 -18.75 9.85
C THR A 17 -9.45 -17.57 10.52
N GLN A 18 -8.14 -17.70 10.75
CA GLN A 18 -7.34 -16.65 11.39
C GLN A 18 -7.03 -15.51 10.42
N PRO A 19 -6.88 -14.26 10.91
CA PRO A 19 -6.37 -13.16 10.08
C PRO A 19 -5.02 -13.50 9.43
N GLY A 20 -4.92 -13.24 8.12
CA GLY A 20 -3.81 -13.65 7.26
C GLY A 20 -3.91 -15.07 6.70
N ALA A 21 -4.95 -15.85 7.03
CA ALA A 21 -5.13 -17.18 6.44
C ALA A 21 -5.40 -17.07 4.94
N VAL A 22 -4.65 -17.84 4.14
CA VAL A 22 -4.85 -17.94 2.69
C VAL A 22 -6.13 -18.72 2.40
N LEU A 23 -7.04 -18.09 1.66
CA LEU A 23 -8.33 -18.67 1.26
C LEU A 23 -8.28 -19.23 -0.16
N ARG A 24 -7.63 -18.51 -1.09
CA ARG A 24 -7.41 -18.95 -2.48
C ARG A 24 -6.14 -18.34 -3.04
N ILE A 25 -5.58 -19.00 -4.05
CA ILE A 25 -4.48 -18.47 -4.87
C ILE A 25 -4.86 -18.57 -6.34
N ARG A 26 -4.57 -17.53 -7.11
CA ARG A 26 -4.56 -17.54 -8.57
C ARG A 26 -3.11 -17.41 -9.04
N GLN A 27 -2.53 -18.51 -9.50
CA GLN A 27 -1.19 -18.52 -10.06
C GLN A 27 -1.19 -17.88 -11.46
N HIS A 28 -0.04 -17.34 -11.87
CA HIS A 28 0.17 -16.77 -13.20
C HIS A 28 -0.85 -15.67 -13.56
N ALA A 29 -1.24 -14.85 -12.57
CA ALA A 29 -2.38 -13.96 -12.65
C ALA A 29 -2.36 -13.02 -13.87
N TYR A 30 -1.18 -12.60 -14.33
CA TYR A 30 -1.00 -11.67 -15.46
C TYR A 30 -0.29 -12.25 -16.69
N ASN A 31 -0.11 -13.57 -16.76
CA ASN A 31 0.75 -14.24 -17.77
C ASN A 31 0.22 -14.15 -19.23
N THR A 32 -0.91 -13.49 -19.45
CA THR A 32 -1.55 -13.31 -20.77
C THR A 32 -1.51 -11.88 -21.30
N THR A 33 -0.91 -10.91 -20.59
CA THR A 33 -0.98 -9.49 -20.97
C THR A 33 0.42 -8.89 -21.27
N PRO A 34 0.69 -8.43 -22.49
CA PRO A 34 2.02 -7.97 -22.93
C PRO A 34 2.45 -6.58 -22.38
N PHE A 35 1.63 -5.92 -21.56
CA PHE A 35 1.94 -4.63 -20.91
C PHE A 35 2.28 -4.77 -19.42
N ALA A 36 2.78 -5.94 -19.00
CA ALA A 36 3.04 -6.24 -17.60
C ALA A 36 4.22 -5.45 -17.00
N VAL A 37 4.15 -5.23 -15.69
CA VAL A 37 5.23 -4.74 -14.83
C VAL A 37 6.58 -5.38 -15.21
N ARG A 38 7.63 -4.57 -15.34
CA ARG A 38 8.96 -5.04 -15.74
C ARG A 38 9.66 -5.79 -14.61
N ASN A 39 10.69 -6.58 -14.96
CA ASN A 39 11.50 -7.36 -14.02
C ASN A 39 10.73 -8.46 -13.26
N VAL A 40 9.61 -8.93 -13.82
CA VAL A 40 8.75 -9.97 -13.23
C VAL A 40 9.01 -11.33 -13.89
N ALA A 41 9.27 -12.36 -13.09
CA ALA A 41 9.29 -13.76 -13.48
C ALA A 41 7.90 -14.38 -13.48
N ASP A 42 7.11 -14.09 -12.44
CA ASP A 42 5.77 -14.62 -12.25
C ASP A 42 4.92 -13.72 -11.36
N THR A 43 3.60 -13.89 -11.43
CA THR A 43 2.63 -13.17 -10.61
C THR A 43 1.59 -14.12 -10.05
N PHE A 44 1.15 -13.88 -8.82
CA PHE A 44 -0.02 -14.56 -8.29
C PHE A 44 -0.87 -13.61 -7.46
N GLN A 45 -2.17 -13.87 -7.43
CA GLN A 45 -3.08 -13.20 -6.50
C GLN A 45 -3.41 -14.13 -5.34
N VAL A 46 -3.50 -13.56 -4.14
CA VAL A 46 -3.85 -14.26 -2.91
C VAL A 46 -5.10 -13.63 -2.34
N LEU A 47 -6.16 -14.42 -2.19
CA LEU A 47 -7.32 -14.07 -1.40
C LEU A 47 -7.06 -14.54 0.03
N PHE A 48 -7.16 -13.66 1.02
CA PHE A 48 -6.88 -13.98 2.42
C PHE A 48 -7.92 -13.40 3.37
N ARG A 49 -8.09 -14.01 4.54
CA ARG A 49 -8.97 -13.51 5.60
C ARG A 49 -8.30 -12.34 6.31
N SER A 50 -9.07 -11.29 6.61
CA SER A 50 -8.65 -10.11 7.38
C SER A 50 -9.73 -9.62 8.36
N THR A 51 -9.63 -8.36 8.80
CA THR A 51 -10.52 -7.72 9.77
C THR A 51 -10.92 -6.33 9.29
N ASP A 52 -12.21 -5.99 9.41
CA ASP A 52 -12.73 -4.69 9.01
C ASP A 52 -12.53 -3.61 10.11
N SER A 53 -12.93 -2.37 9.82
CA SER A 53 -12.84 -1.25 10.77
C SER A 53 -13.64 -1.43 12.07
N GLN A 54 -14.61 -2.35 12.04
CA GLN A 54 -15.53 -2.67 13.13
C GLN A 54 -15.13 -3.96 13.86
N LYS A 55 -13.95 -4.52 13.54
CA LYS A 55 -13.38 -5.75 14.09
C LYS A 55 -14.13 -7.04 13.70
N ASN A 56 -14.96 -6.99 12.66
CA ASN A 56 -15.57 -8.20 12.09
C ASN A 56 -14.61 -8.85 11.09
N ALA A 57 -14.88 -10.11 10.76
CA ALA A 57 -14.17 -10.78 9.68
C ALA A 57 -14.47 -10.08 8.35
N THR A 58 -13.44 -9.81 7.57
CA THR A 58 -13.50 -9.42 6.15
C THR A 58 -12.43 -10.19 5.38
N TRP A 59 -12.29 -9.99 4.08
CA TRP A 59 -11.18 -10.56 3.33
C TRP A 59 -10.40 -9.46 2.60
N GLY A 60 -9.22 -9.80 2.11
CA GLY A 60 -8.40 -8.95 1.28
C GLY A 60 -7.85 -9.72 0.10
N VAL A 61 -7.39 -8.98 -0.89
CA VAL A 61 -6.63 -9.51 -2.02
C VAL A 61 -5.27 -8.85 -2.03
N THR A 62 -4.22 -9.61 -2.32
CA THR A 62 -2.91 -9.05 -2.66
C THR A 62 -2.39 -9.68 -3.93
N THR A 63 -1.72 -8.87 -4.75
CA THR A 63 -0.98 -9.36 -5.90
C THR A 63 0.50 -9.41 -5.56
N VAL A 64 1.11 -10.57 -5.73
CA VAL A 64 2.53 -10.79 -5.49
C VAL A 64 3.26 -10.92 -6.81
N PHE A 65 4.35 -10.15 -6.95
CA PHE A 65 5.26 -10.16 -8.07
C PHE A 65 6.57 -10.81 -7.66
N ILE A 66 6.98 -11.82 -8.42
CA ILE A 66 8.24 -12.53 -8.25
C ILE A 66 9.28 -11.93 -9.21
N PRO A 67 10.46 -11.52 -8.75
CA PRO A 67 11.48 -10.92 -9.60
C PRO A 67 12.16 -11.96 -10.52
N ILE A 68 12.60 -11.53 -11.71
CA ILE A 68 13.40 -12.35 -12.64
C ILE A 68 14.72 -12.81 -11.99
N GLN A 69 15.32 -11.93 -11.18
CA GLN A 69 16.55 -12.20 -10.46
C GLN A 69 16.27 -12.07 -8.96
N PRO A 70 15.70 -13.11 -8.32
CA PRO A 70 15.47 -13.07 -6.88
C PRO A 70 16.80 -12.96 -6.14
N ARG A 71 16.80 -12.19 -5.04
CA ARG A 71 17.95 -12.03 -4.14
C ARG A 71 18.50 -13.38 -3.67
N CYS A 72 17.62 -14.33 -3.40
CA CYS A 72 17.98 -15.68 -2.97
C CYS A 72 17.43 -16.72 -3.95
N ASN A 73 18.14 -17.85 -4.12
CA ASN A 73 17.67 -18.94 -4.97
C ASN A 73 16.32 -19.48 -4.48
N ILE A 74 15.27 -19.30 -5.26
CA ILE A 74 14.00 -19.98 -5.09
C ILE A 74 14.21 -21.41 -5.61
N THR A 75 14.13 -22.42 -4.74
CA THR A 75 14.05 -23.81 -5.20
C THR A 75 12.71 -24.04 -5.87
N THR A 76 12.64 -23.74 -7.17
CA THR A 76 11.53 -24.16 -8.02
C THR A 76 11.72 -25.64 -8.32
N THR A 77 10.96 -26.51 -7.67
CA THR A 77 10.81 -27.90 -8.10
C THR A 77 10.00 -27.93 -9.41
N ALA A 78 10.63 -27.52 -10.52
CA ALA A 78 10.11 -27.79 -11.84
C ALA A 78 10.26 -29.31 -12.11
N SER A 79 9.12 -30.00 -12.26
CA SER A 79 9.09 -31.36 -12.78
C SER A 79 9.50 -31.34 -14.26
N THR A 80 10.78 -31.55 -14.53
CA THR A 80 11.24 -32.03 -15.83
C THR A 80 11.92 -33.37 -15.61
N ASN A 81 11.15 -34.43 -15.87
CA ASN A 81 11.71 -35.73 -16.21
C ASN A 81 12.65 -35.55 -17.40
N SER A 82 13.95 -35.61 -17.16
CA SER A 82 14.88 -36.08 -18.19
C SER A 82 16.01 -36.87 -17.52
N SER A 83 15.94 -38.16 -17.79
CA SER A 83 16.91 -39.22 -17.55
C SER A 83 18.32 -38.87 -18.04
N SER A 84 19.30 -39.09 -17.15
CA SER A 84 20.62 -39.71 -17.36
C SER A 84 21.43 -39.44 -18.66
N ASN A 85 22.65 -38.87 -18.54
CA ASN A 85 23.91 -39.65 -18.57
C ASN A 85 25.21 -38.80 -18.57
N ASN A 86 26.09 -39.17 -17.64
CA ASN A 86 27.56 -39.19 -17.60
C ASN A 86 28.48 -38.43 -18.62
N ASN A 87 29.36 -37.61 -18.00
CA ASN A 87 30.83 -37.64 -18.05
C ASN A 87 31.58 -37.15 -19.31
N THR A 88 32.37 -36.07 -19.18
CA THR A 88 33.82 -36.01 -19.51
C THR A 88 34.46 -34.67 -19.17
N SER A 89 35.70 -34.73 -18.70
CA SER A 89 36.58 -33.64 -18.28
C SER A 89 37.43 -33.08 -19.42
N SER A 90 37.58 -31.75 -19.48
CA SER A 90 38.82 -31.12 -19.99
C SER A 90 38.94 -29.65 -19.53
N SER A 91 40.12 -29.35 -19.02
CA SER A 91 40.65 -28.12 -18.42
C SER A 91 40.89 -26.96 -19.40
N GLY A 92 40.63 -25.73 -18.95
CA GLY A 92 41.09 -24.45 -19.54
C GLY A 92 40.90 -23.29 -18.54
N PRO A 93 41.75 -22.24 -18.54
CA PRO A 93 42.09 -21.50 -17.32
C PRO A 93 41.16 -20.33 -16.96
N SER A 94 41.19 -20.07 -15.65
CA SER A 94 40.58 -19.00 -14.86
C SER A 94 40.70 -17.57 -15.41
N SER A 95 39.56 -16.89 -15.55
CA SER A 95 39.42 -15.47 -15.21
C SER A 95 38.51 -15.37 -13.97
N SER A 96 39.16 -15.13 -12.85
CA SER A 96 38.63 -15.10 -11.50
C SER A 96 37.68 -13.92 -11.25
N GLY A 97 36.40 -14.24 -11.12
CA GLY A 97 35.38 -13.46 -10.42
C GLY A 97 34.52 -14.44 -9.63
N SER A 98 35.14 -15.13 -8.68
CA SER A 98 34.52 -16.15 -7.83
C SER A 98 33.56 -15.49 -6.83
N SER A 99 32.27 -15.46 -7.13
CA SER A 99 31.22 -15.36 -6.11
C SER A 99 30.76 -16.76 -5.71
N ASN A 100 31.68 -17.52 -5.12
CA ASN A 100 31.32 -18.67 -4.30
C ASN A 100 30.93 -18.12 -2.92
N SER A 101 29.68 -17.68 -2.78
CA SER A 101 29.07 -17.36 -1.50
C SER A 101 28.08 -18.48 -1.15
N GLY A 102 28.32 -19.12 -0.01
CA GLY A 102 27.55 -20.25 0.49
C GLY A 102 26.06 -19.95 0.54
N SER A 103 25.28 -20.80 -0.11
CA SER A 103 23.83 -20.85 -0.11
C SER A 103 23.26 -21.39 1.21
N SER A 104 23.60 -20.81 2.36
CA SER A 104 23.03 -21.25 3.66
C SER A 104 22.33 -20.16 4.46
N ASN A 105 22.46 -18.86 4.15
CA ASN A 105 21.86 -17.78 4.97
C ASN A 105 21.21 -16.61 4.18
N CYS A 106 20.98 -16.74 2.87
CA CYS A 106 20.28 -15.70 2.14
C CYS A 106 18.80 -15.67 2.55
N THR A 107 18.30 -14.52 3.03
CA THR A 107 16.88 -14.28 3.34
C THR A 107 16.28 -13.44 2.24
N GLN A 108 15.27 -13.95 1.55
CA GLN A 108 14.64 -13.25 0.44
C GLN A 108 13.80 -12.07 0.95
N PRO A 109 14.04 -10.83 0.49
CA PRO A 109 13.26 -9.68 0.92
C PRO A 109 11.87 -9.66 0.31
N ILE A 110 10.90 -9.18 1.09
CA ILE A 110 9.53 -8.90 0.67
C ILE A 110 9.21 -7.43 0.96
N LEU A 111 8.80 -6.71 -0.06
CA LEU A 111 8.24 -5.37 0.05
C LEU A 111 6.72 -5.46 -0.06
N SER A 112 5.99 -4.97 0.94
CA SER A 112 4.56 -4.69 0.78
C SER A 112 4.40 -3.24 0.32
N TYR A 113 3.87 -3.02 -0.88
CA TYR A 113 3.72 -1.69 -1.49
C TYR A 113 2.24 -1.30 -1.53
N GLN A 114 1.87 -0.27 -0.76
CA GLN A 114 0.53 0.30 -0.72
C GLN A 114 0.40 1.34 -1.83
N LEU A 115 -0.11 0.92 -3.00
CA LEU A 115 -0.36 1.79 -4.14
C LEU A 115 -1.51 2.78 -3.82
N PRO A 116 -1.37 4.10 -4.02
CA PRO A 116 -2.51 5.02 -3.88
C PRO A 116 -3.43 4.93 -5.11
N TYR A 117 -4.53 4.16 -5.02
CA TYR A 117 -5.54 4.02 -6.10
C TYR A 117 -6.78 4.91 -5.93
N ASP A 118 -6.96 5.44 -4.72
CA ASP A 118 -7.81 6.60 -4.40
C ASP A 118 -9.25 6.52 -4.91
N THR A 119 -9.91 5.38 -4.70
CA THR A 119 -11.26 5.18 -5.24
C THR A 119 -12.09 4.19 -4.47
N SER A 120 -13.38 4.51 -4.32
CA SER A 120 -14.43 3.61 -3.84
C SER A 120 -14.98 2.66 -4.91
N CYS A 121 -14.28 2.50 -6.03
CA CYS A 121 -14.62 1.56 -7.09
C CYS A 121 -13.83 0.26 -6.92
N LEU A 122 -14.51 -0.82 -6.57
CA LEU A 122 -13.91 -2.16 -6.44
C LEU A 122 -13.25 -2.64 -7.75
N ASP A 123 -13.77 -2.22 -8.89
CA ASP A 123 -13.21 -2.60 -10.19
C ASP A 123 -11.96 -1.80 -10.59
N ALA A 124 -11.56 -0.84 -9.76
CA ALA A 124 -10.31 -0.09 -9.90
C ALA A 124 -9.25 -0.52 -8.86
N SER A 125 -9.49 -1.61 -8.11
CA SER A 125 -8.52 -2.14 -7.15
C SER A 125 -7.19 -2.56 -7.82
N PRO A 126 -6.04 -2.41 -7.13
CA PRO A 126 -4.71 -2.70 -7.67
C PRO A 126 -4.59 -4.09 -8.31
N SER A 127 -5.16 -5.12 -7.68
CA SER A 127 -5.08 -6.49 -8.17
C SER A 127 -5.67 -6.67 -9.56
N PHE A 128 -6.64 -5.85 -9.96
CA PHE A 128 -7.14 -5.83 -11.32
C PHE A 128 -6.38 -4.81 -12.18
N GLY A 129 -6.21 -3.58 -11.71
CA GLY A 129 -5.59 -2.51 -12.51
C GLY A 129 -4.17 -2.81 -13.00
N LEU A 130 -3.37 -3.50 -12.18
CA LEU A 130 -1.95 -3.77 -12.48
C LEU A 130 -1.73 -4.73 -13.66
N GLN A 131 -2.77 -5.42 -14.15
CA GLN A 131 -2.65 -6.24 -15.36
C GLN A 131 -2.39 -5.40 -16.62
N TRP A 132 -2.67 -4.09 -16.57
CA TRP A 132 -2.40 -3.14 -17.66
C TRP A 132 -1.14 -2.29 -17.46
N GLY A 133 -0.38 -2.55 -16.39
CA GLY A 133 0.84 -1.83 -16.06
C GLY A 133 0.76 -1.16 -14.70
N GLU A 134 1.93 -0.80 -14.16
CA GLU A 134 2.02 0.00 -12.95
C GLU A 134 2.02 1.50 -13.28
N PRO A 135 1.41 2.35 -12.43
CA PRO A 135 1.27 3.77 -12.72
C PRO A 135 2.56 4.58 -12.49
N TYR A 136 3.43 4.13 -11.57
CA TYR A 136 4.51 4.98 -11.05
C TYR A 136 5.93 4.41 -11.24
N GLY A 137 6.09 3.08 -11.41
CA GLY A 137 7.38 2.40 -11.67
C GLY A 137 8.07 1.76 -10.45
N GLU A 138 7.52 1.94 -9.26
CA GLU A 138 8.05 1.51 -7.96
C GLU A 138 8.13 -0.01 -7.86
N ILE A 139 7.16 -0.73 -8.45
CA ILE A 139 7.11 -2.19 -8.46
C ILE A 139 8.27 -2.71 -9.30
N ALA A 140 8.45 -2.21 -10.54
CA ALA A 140 9.57 -2.63 -11.39
C ALA A 140 10.94 -2.31 -10.77
N VAL A 141 11.09 -1.17 -10.08
CA VAL A 141 12.34 -0.82 -9.43
C VAL A 141 12.62 -1.71 -8.22
N ALA A 142 11.62 -2.01 -7.38
CA ALA A 142 11.77 -2.95 -6.27
C ALA A 142 12.11 -4.37 -6.77
N LEU A 143 11.46 -4.83 -7.84
CA LEU A 143 11.77 -6.11 -8.48
C LEU A 143 13.19 -6.14 -9.07
N SER A 144 13.69 -5.01 -9.59
CA SER A 144 15.07 -4.91 -10.08
C SER A 144 16.13 -5.08 -8.99
N ARG A 145 15.77 -4.84 -7.72
CA ARG A 145 16.60 -5.12 -6.54
C ARG A 145 16.51 -6.57 -6.06
N GLY A 146 15.71 -7.38 -6.76
CA GLY A 146 15.48 -8.79 -6.46
C GLY A 146 14.54 -9.03 -5.29
N TRP A 147 13.74 -8.03 -4.91
CA TRP A 147 12.72 -8.15 -3.86
C TRP A 147 11.44 -8.76 -4.41
N TRP A 148 10.74 -9.56 -3.61
CA TRP A 148 9.34 -9.85 -3.88
C TRP A 148 8.52 -8.62 -3.57
N VAL A 149 7.52 -8.32 -4.39
CA VAL A 149 6.63 -7.18 -4.16
C VAL A 149 5.21 -7.67 -3.98
N SER A 150 4.59 -7.37 -2.85
CA SER A 150 3.18 -7.62 -2.55
C SER A 150 2.42 -6.30 -2.62
N VAL A 151 1.38 -6.23 -3.45
CA VAL A 151 0.53 -5.05 -3.59
C VAL A 151 -0.89 -5.40 -3.15
N PRO A 152 -1.28 -5.06 -1.90
CA PRO A 152 -2.62 -5.36 -1.40
C PRO A 152 -3.66 -4.36 -1.91
N ASP A 153 -4.86 -4.88 -2.16
CA ASP A 153 -6.10 -4.11 -2.29
C ASP A 153 -6.54 -3.68 -0.87
N TYR A 154 -5.78 -2.78 -0.25
CA TYR A 154 -5.88 -2.53 1.19
C TYR A 154 -7.22 -1.94 1.66
N GLU A 155 -8.06 -1.41 0.77
CA GLU A 155 -9.39 -0.88 1.10
C GLU A 155 -10.46 -1.98 1.13
N GLY A 156 -10.07 -3.21 0.80
CA GLY A 156 -10.88 -4.42 0.93
C GLY A 156 -12.00 -4.55 -0.09
N PRO A 157 -12.90 -5.53 0.10
CA PRO A 157 -13.95 -5.89 -0.85
C PRO A 157 -15.03 -4.82 -1.01
N LEU A 158 -15.03 -3.80 -0.16
CA LEU A 158 -15.96 -2.67 -0.21
C LEU A 158 -15.35 -1.41 -0.85
N ALA A 159 -14.07 -1.44 -1.26
CA ALA A 159 -13.33 -0.27 -1.73
C ALA A 159 -13.51 0.92 -0.76
N SER A 160 -13.13 0.68 0.50
CA SER A 160 -13.30 1.59 1.61
C SER A 160 -12.26 2.72 1.62
N TYR A 161 -12.11 3.45 0.51
CA TYR A 161 -11.16 4.56 0.41
C TYR A 161 -11.28 5.55 1.58
N GLY A 162 -10.14 5.87 2.19
CA GLY A 162 -10.01 6.73 3.37
C GLY A 162 -10.22 6.02 4.72
N ALA A 163 -10.64 4.75 4.75
CA ALA A 163 -10.80 3.99 6.00
C ALA A 163 -9.48 3.33 6.41
N ASN A 164 -8.64 4.06 7.16
CA ASN A 164 -7.30 3.60 7.47
C ASN A 164 -7.26 2.38 8.41
N ILE A 165 -8.30 2.13 9.21
CA ILE A 165 -8.29 0.97 10.14
C ILE A 165 -8.33 -0.33 9.34
N VAL A 166 -9.31 -0.49 8.44
CA VAL A 166 -9.35 -1.66 7.53
C VAL A 166 -8.13 -1.68 6.59
N GLY A 167 -7.67 -0.51 6.13
CA GLY A 167 -6.42 -0.34 5.37
C GLY A 167 -5.21 -0.97 6.06
N GLY A 168 -5.03 -0.66 7.34
CA GLY A 168 -3.95 -1.18 8.17
C GLY A 168 -4.07 -2.68 8.41
N TYR A 169 -5.27 -3.18 8.77
CA TYR A 169 -5.48 -4.61 8.98
C TYR A 169 -5.25 -5.45 7.72
N ILE A 170 -5.78 -5.03 6.57
CA ILE A 170 -5.57 -5.74 5.31
C ILE A 170 -4.11 -5.70 4.89
N THR A 171 -3.41 -4.58 5.13
CA THR A 171 -1.95 -4.50 4.89
C THR A 171 -1.19 -5.50 5.75
N ILE A 172 -1.45 -5.55 7.06
CA ILE A 172 -0.80 -6.49 7.99
C ILE A 172 -1.09 -7.95 7.62
N ASP A 173 -2.35 -8.27 7.30
CA ASP A 173 -2.77 -9.63 6.99
C ASP A 173 -2.30 -10.08 5.60
N SER A 174 -2.13 -9.15 4.65
CA SER A 174 -1.50 -9.45 3.37
C SER A 174 -0.06 -9.93 3.58
N VAL A 175 0.68 -9.29 4.49
CA VAL A 175 2.04 -9.71 4.85
C VAL A 175 2.01 -11.10 5.47
N ARG A 176 1.11 -11.36 6.43
CA ARG A 176 0.95 -12.71 7.03
C ARG A 176 0.67 -13.78 5.97
N ALA A 177 -0.24 -13.50 5.03
CA ALA A 177 -0.60 -14.44 3.97
C ALA A 177 0.58 -14.73 3.03
N VAL A 178 1.34 -13.69 2.63
CA VAL A 178 2.52 -13.86 1.78
C VAL A 178 3.63 -14.62 2.51
N LEU A 179 3.85 -14.33 3.80
CA LEU A 179 4.79 -15.06 4.65
C LEU A 179 4.42 -16.54 4.80
N SER A 180 3.13 -16.87 4.93
CA SER A 180 2.71 -18.28 5.02
C SER A 180 2.98 -19.04 3.72
N ILE A 181 2.76 -18.40 2.56
CA ILE A 181 3.07 -18.99 1.24
C ILE A 181 4.58 -19.22 1.10
N ALA A 182 5.38 -18.20 1.42
CA ALA A 182 6.84 -18.26 1.37
C ALA A 182 7.42 -19.36 2.26
N ASN A 183 6.89 -19.55 3.47
CA ASN A 183 7.46 -20.49 4.45
C ASN A 183 7.07 -21.95 4.21
N ALA A 184 5.83 -22.21 3.79
CA ALA A 184 5.29 -23.58 3.79
C ALA A 184 5.52 -24.36 2.48
N SER A 185 6.43 -23.89 1.61
CA SER A 185 6.63 -24.46 0.25
C SER A 185 5.33 -24.56 -0.56
N HIS A 186 4.30 -23.79 -0.18
CA HIS A 186 3.05 -23.77 -0.93
C HIS A 186 3.38 -23.36 -2.36
N TYR A 187 2.97 -24.18 -3.32
CA TYR A 187 3.12 -23.89 -4.74
C TYR A 187 4.57 -23.75 -5.23
N ASN A 188 5.54 -24.46 -4.63
CA ASN A 188 6.97 -24.47 -4.99
C ASN A 188 7.68 -23.10 -4.84
N LEU A 189 7.17 -22.23 -3.97
CA LEU A 189 7.69 -20.89 -3.72
C LEU A 189 8.44 -20.78 -2.38
N SER A 190 9.06 -21.86 -1.93
CA SER A 190 9.74 -21.92 -0.62
C SER A 190 10.92 -20.96 -0.56
N LEU A 191 10.94 -20.11 0.46
CA LEU A 191 12.09 -19.29 0.82
C LEU A 191 12.89 -20.00 1.92
N GLN A 192 14.19 -20.18 1.70
CA GLN A 192 15.09 -20.63 2.76
C GLN A 192 15.26 -19.46 3.74
N ASN A 193 14.92 -19.69 5.01
CA ASN A 193 14.94 -18.71 6.11
C ASN A 193 13.76 -17.72 6.15
N SER A 194 13.48 -17.18 7.35
CA SER A 194 12.41 -16.21 7.58
C SER A 194 12.67 -14.91 6.78
N PRO A 195 11.85 -14.57 5.79
CA PRO A 195 12.08 -13.40 4.94
C PRO A 195 11.93 -12.09 5.75
N ARG A 196 12.71 -11.07 5.37
CA ARG A 196 12.57 -9.71 5.92
C ARG A 196 11.48 -8.97 5.16
N VAL A 197 10.61 -8.28 5.91
CA VAL A 197 9.49 -7.52 5.34
C VAL A 197 9.65 -6.03 5.64
N ALA A 198 9.43 -5.20 4.63
CA ALA A 198 9.25 -3.77 4.78
C ALA A 198 7.98 -3.30 4.09
N LEU A 199 7.46 -2.14 4.50
CA LEU A 199 6.28 -1.51 3.89
C LEU A 199 6.67 -0.23 3.14
N TRP A 200 5.94 0.12 2.09
CA TRP A 200 6.11 1.40 1.40
C TRP A 200 4.78 1.93 0.87
N GLY A 201 4.47 3.18 1.20
CA GLY A 201 3.32 3.89 0.66
C GLY A 201 3.63 5.36 0.38
N TYR A 202 2.90 5.93 -0.59
CA TYR A 202 2.87 7.37 -0.88
C TYR A 202 1.42 7.87 -0.88
N SER A 203 1.18 9.11 -0.45
CA SER A 203 -0.16 9.71 -0.40
C SER A 203 -1.13 8.86 0.44
N ASN A 204 -2.33 8.52 -0.05
CA ASN A 204 -3.25 7.59 0.64
C ASN A 204 -2.61 6.22 0.94
N GLY A 205 -1.70 5.75 0.09
CA GLY A 205 -0.92 4.54 0.36
C GLY A 205 -0.04 4.69 1.60
N ALA A 206 0.49 5.90 1.84
CA ALA A 206 1.25 6.21 3.06
C ALA A 206 0.35 6.17 4.31
N SER A 207 -0.91 6.61 4.21
CA SER A 207 -1.88 6.50 5.31
C SER A 207 -2.18 5.04 5.67
N ALA A 208 -2.32 4.17 4.66
CA ALA A 208 -2.48 2.72 4.88
C ALA A 208 -1.21 2.09 5.50
N THR A 209 -0.02 2.50 5.04
CA THR A 209 1.26 2.05 5.61
C THR A 209 1.44 2.50 7.07
N GLU A 210 1.16 3.76 7.38
CA GLU A 210 1.25 4.31 8.74
C GLU A 210 0.27 3.62 9.69
N ALA A 211 -1.00 3.47 9.28
CA ALA A 211 -1.98 2.75 10.07
C ALA A 211 -1.57 1.29 10.33
N ALA A 212 -0.98 0.62 9.33
CA ALA A 212 -0.45 -0.74 9.50
C ALA A 212 0.66 -0.80 10.56
N VAL A 213 1.64 0.11 10.54
CA VAL A 213 2.74 0.08 11.52
C VAL A 213 2.29 0.47 12.93
N GLU A 214 1.30 1.36 13.06
CA GLU A 214 0.69 1.68 14.35
C GLU A 214 -0.10 0.50 14.93
N LEU A 215 -0.98 -0.12 14.13
CA LEU A 215 -1.86 -1.22 14.55
C LEU A 215 -1.09 -2.52 14.82
N ALA A 216 0.06 -2.74 14.17
CA ALA A 216 0.78 -4.01 14.22
C ALA A 216 1.21 -4.44 15.63
N ALA A 217 1.46 -3.52 16.56
CA ALA A 217 1.87 -3.88 17.92
C ALA A 217 0.79 -4.64 18.69
N GLU A 218 -0.47 -4.23 18.56
CA GLU A 218 -1.61 -4.87 19.23
C GLU A 218 -2.21 -5.99 18.38
N TYR A 219 -2.40 -5.74 17.08
CA TYR A 219 -3.09 -6.67 16.18
C TYR A 219 -2.23 -7.84 15.72
N ALA A 220 -0.91 -7.63 15.62
CA ALA A 220 0.04 -8.60 15.11
C ALA A 220 1.39 -8.59 15.86
N PRO A 221 1.40 -8.80 17.18
CA PRO A 221 2.61 -8.66 18.00
C PRO A 221 3.76 -9.59 17.57
N ALA A 222 3.43 -10.77 17.03
CA ALA A 222 4.42 -11.71 16.51
C ALA A 222 4.99 -11.32 15.14
N LEU A 223 4.31 -10.46 14.37
CA LEU A 223 4.78 -10.02 13.07
C LEU A 223 5.91 -9.01 13.24
N GLN A 224 7.03 -9.26 12.55
CA GLN A 224 8.20 -8.39 12.52
C GLN A 224 8.23 -7.64 11.18
N ILE A 225 8.05 -6.32 11.26
CA ILE A 225 8.22 -5.40 10.13
C ILE A 225 9.57 -4.70 10.34
N ALA A 226 10.50 -4.89 9.40
CA ALA A 226 11.86 -4.37 9.51
C ALA A 226 11.92 -2.84 9.39
N GLY A 227 11.06 -2.27 8.55
CA GLY A 227 10.89 -0.83 8.42
C GLY A 227 9.73 -0.45 7.50
N ALA A 228 9.38 0.83 7.47
CA ALA A 228 8.41 1.38 6.54
C ALA A 228 8.85 2.74 5.97
N ALA A 229 8.72 2.91 4.66
CA ALA A 229 8.88 4.19 3.98
C ALA A 229 7.50 4.83 3.72
N ILE A 230 7.31 6.09 4.13
CA ILE A 230 5.99 6.73 4.21
C ILE A 230 6.11 8.14 3.64
N GLY A 231 5.52 8.39 2.47
CA GLY A 231 5.68 9.63 1.72
C GLY A 231 4.39 10.43 1.51
N GLY A 232 4.44 11.76 1.57
CA GLY A 232 3.27 12.62 1.28
C GLY A 232 2.06 12.28 2.17
N LEU A 233 2.32 11.99 3.44
CA LEU A 233 1.32 11.46 4.37
C LEU A 233 0.21 12.48 4.66
N SER A 234 -1.04 12.01 4.83
CA SER A 234 -2.15 12.82 5.34
C SER A 234 -2.59 12.38 6.74
N PRO A 235 -1.99 12.87 7.84
CA PRO A 235 -2.30 12.40 9.19
C PRO A 235 -3.72 12.66 9.68
N ASN A 236 -4.40 13.67 9.12
CA ASN A 236 -5.72 14.08 9.57
C ASN A 236 -6.68 14.36 8.39
N VAL A 237 -7.09 13.30 7.70
CA VAL A 237 -8.04 13.42 6.58
C VAL A 237 -9.42 13.94 7.02
N ALA A 238 -9.78 13.81 8.31
CA ALA A 238 -11.02 14.34 8.85
C ALA A 238 -11.06 15.88 8.81
N ALA A 239 -9.95 16.54 9.15
CA ALA A 239 -9.83 17.99 9.11
C ALA A 239 -9.59 18.52 7.68
N ALA A 240 -8.86 17.76 6.86
CA ALA A 240 -8.51 18.16 5.50
C ALA A 240 -9.66 17.97 4.50
N GLY A 241 -10.47 16.92 4.64
CA GLY A 241 -11.50 16.53 3.66
C GLY A 241 -12.43 17.67 3.20
N PRO A 242 -13.06 18.43 4.10
CA PRO A 242 -13.94 19.53 3.71
C PRO A 242 -13.25 20.69 2.96
N GLN A 243 -11.91 20.77 3.00
CA GLN A 243 -11.13 21.79 2.30
C GLN A 243 -10.91 21.44 0.82
N LEU A 244 -11.15 20.18 0.43
CA LEU A 244 -10.97 19.71 -0.95
C LEU A 244 -12.11 20.15 -1.89
N SER A 245 -13.28 20.53 -1.35
CA SER A 245 -14.40 21.02 -2.18
C SER A 245 -13.99 22.25 -2.98
N GLN A 246 -14.44 22.36 -4.23
CA GLN A 246 -14.10 23.45 -5.16
C GLN A 246 -12.62 23.54 -5.53
N THR A 247 -11.83 22.49 -5.31
CA THR A 247 -10.44 22.40 -5.75
C THR A 247 -10.29 21.40 -6.91
N GLN A 248 -9.09 21.33 -7.50
CA GLN A 248 -8.77 20.34 -8.54
C GLN A 248 -8.86 18.87 -8.05
N VAL A 249 -8.86 18.65 -6.73
CA VAL A 249 -8.93 17.31 -6.11
C VAL A 249 -10.25 17.02 -5.39
N ALA A 250 -11.31 17.80 -5.66
CA ALA A 250 -12.60 17.64 -4.98
C ALA A 250 -13.22 16.22 -5.11
N GLY A 251 -12.83 15.45 -6.13
CA GLY A 251 -13.22 14.04 -6.28
C GLY A 251 -12.77 13.15 -5.12
N LEU A 252 -11.64 13.45 -4.47
CA LEU A 252 -11.17 12.69 -3.30
C LEU A 252 -12.14 12.81 -2.11
N LEU A 253 -12.79 13.97 -1.94
CA LEU A 253 -13.82 14.12 -0.90
C LEU A 253 -15.02 13.22 -1.18
N VAL A 254 -15.48 13.14 -2.43
CA VAL A 254 -16.58 12.25 -2.82
C VAL A 254 -16.19 10.79 -2.60
N GLN A 255 -15.01 10.38 -3.07
CA GLN A 255 -14.51 9.03 -2.86
C GLN A 255 -14.41 8.70 -1.36
N GLY A 256 -13.91 9.61 -0.53
CA GLY A 256 -13.75 9.41 0.91
C GLY A 256 -15.10 9.27 1.62
N LEU A 257 -16.07 10.10 1.26
CA LEU A 257 -17.44 10.00 1.79
C LEU A 257 -18.09 8.65 1.45
N ILE A 258 -17.89 8.15 0.23
CA ILE A 258 -18.43 6.85 -0.17
C ILE A 258 -17.68 5.70 0.48
N GLY A 259 -16.34 5.75 0.43
CA GLY A 259 -15.43 4.71 0.90
C GLY A 259 -15.51 4.51 2.40
N VAL A 260 -15.31 5.57 3.20
CA VAL A 260 -15.36 5.46 4.66
C VAL A 260 -16.73 5.00 5.15
N THR A 261 -17.82 5.56 4.61
CA THR A 261 -19.18 5.15 5.02
C THR A 261 -19.52 3.70 4.67
N SER A 262 -18.77 3.04 3.77
CA SER A 262 -18.97 1.61 3.49
C SER A 262 -18.73 0.72 4.72
N GLN A 263 -17.88 1.17 5.66
CA GLN A 263 -17.61 0.50 6.93
C GLN A 263 -18.67 0.79 8.02
N TYR A 264 -19.59 1.72 7.74
CA TYR A 264 -20.48 2.34 8.74
C TYR A 264 -21.92 2.46 8.19
N PRO A 265 -22.74 1.39 8.27
CA PRO A 265 -24.07 1.36 7.64
C PRO A 265 -25.03 2.47 8.08
N GLU A 266 -25.00 2.90 9.34
CA GLU A 266 -25.88 3.97 9.83
C GLU A 266 -25.45 5.35 9.31
N GLN A 267 -24.15 5.60 9.26
CA GLN A 267 -23.56 6.80 8.66
C GLN A 267 -23.80 6.84 7.16
N ARG A 268 -23.72 5.69 6.47
CA ARG A 268 -24.10 5.57 5.05
C ARG A 268 -25.56 5.94 4.82
N LYS A 269 -26.47 5.43 5.64
CA LYS A 269 -27.90 5.80 5.56
C LYS A 269 -28.09 7.30 5.78
N TYR A 270 -27.39 7.88 6.76
CA TYR A 270 -27.44 9.32 7.01
C TYR A 270 -26.93 10.11 5.80
N LEU A 271 -25.73 9.81 5.28
CA LEU A 271 -25.16 10.44 4.08
C LEU A 271 -26.18 10.42 2.93
N VAL A 272 -26.73 9.25 2.61
CA VAL A 272 -27.73 9.08 1.54
C VAL A 272 -28.99 9.91 1.79
N SER A 273 -29.47 9.97 3.03
CA SER A 273 -30.67 10.75 3.41
C SER A 273 -30.51 12.26 3.24
N ARG A 274 -29.25 12.72 3.17
CA ARG A 274 -28.89 14.14 3.03
C ARG A 274 -28.55 14.53 1.60
N LEU A 275 -28.43 13.60 0.66
CA LEU A 275 -28.19 13.92 -0.74
C LEU A 275 -29.44 14.47 -1.42
N ASN A 276 -29.26 15.40 -2.35
CA ASN A 276 -30.35 15.93 -3.16
C ASN A 276 -30.96 14.82 -4.04
N PRO A 277 -32.31 14.68 -4.08
CA PRO A 277 -32.95 13.62 -4.84
C PRO A 277 -33.03 13.90 -6.36
N SER A 278 -32.81 15.15 -6.78
CA SER A 278 -32.91 15.58 -8.18
C SER A 278 -32.08 16.83 -8.44
N GLY A 279 -31.96 17.24 -9.71
CA GLY A 279 -31.12 18.36 -10.14
C GLY A 279 -29.72 17.90 -10.60
N PRO A 280 -28.84 18.83 -10.99
CA PRO A 280 -27.51 18.49 -11.52
C PRO A 280 -26.53 17.93 -10.48
N TYR A 281 -26.75 18.23 -9.19
CA TYR A 281 -25.95 17.72 -8.07
C TYR A 281 -26.79 16.78 -7.21
N ASN A 282 -27.21 15.65 -7.78
CA ASN A 282 -28.10 14.69 -7.12
C ASN A 282 -27.36 13.43 -6.62
N ALA A 283 -28.07 12.58 -5.88
CA ALA A 283 -27.51 11.35 -5.33
C ALA A 283 -26.96 10.37 -6.39
N THR A 284 -27.58 10.28 -7.57
CA THR A 284 -27.10 9.43 -8.67
C THR A 284 -25.76 9.93 -9.18
N GLU A 285 -25.63 11.23 -9.41
CA GLU A 285 -24.39 11.88 -9.85
C GLU A 285 -23.28 11.74 -8.79
N PHE A 286 -23.62 11.84 -7.50
CA PHE A 286 -22.68 11.62 -6.41
C PHE A 286 -22.13 10.18 -6.40
N PHE A 287 -23.02 9.18 -6.47
CA PHE A 287 -22.63 7.76 -6.44
C PHE A 287 -22.05 7.24 -7.75
N TRP A 288 -22.06 8.04 -8.82
CA TRP A 288 -21.35 7.70 -10.05
C TRP A 288 -19.84 7.51 -9.79
N ALA A 289 -19.30 8.16 -8.75
CA ALA A 289 -17.93 7.96 -8.28
C ALA A 289 -17.57 6.50 -7.93
N SER A 290 -18.53 5.67 -7.50
CA SER A 290 -18.31 4.24 -7.19
C SER A 290 -18.02 3.37 -8.42
N TYR A 291 -18.12 3.95 -9.62
CA TYR A 291 -17.80 3.31 -10.90
C TYR A 291 -16.60 3.96 -11.60
N MET A 292 -15.85 4.82 -10.89
CA MET A 292 -14.71 5.55 -11.43
C MET A 292 -13.41 5.12 -10.76
N SER A 293 -12.34 4.98 -11.53
CA SER A 293 -10.97 5.05 -10.97
C SER A 293 -10.73 6.40 -10.25
N GLY A 294 -9.71 6.47 -9.41
CA GLY A 294 -9.35 7.72 -8.72
C GLY A 294 -9.11 8.86 -9.72
N TRP A 295 -8.40 8.58 -10.81
CA TRP A 295 -8.16 9.54 -11.88
C TRP A 295 -9.45 10.05 -12.56
N GLN A 296 -10.37 9.14 -12.89
CA GLN A 296 -11.66 9.54 -13.48
C GLN A 296 -12.47 10.40 -12.50
N SER A 297 -12.43 10.08 -11.21
CA SER A 297 -13.11 10.86 -10.18
C SER A 297 -12.54 12.27 -10.01
N LEU A 298 -11.21 12.41 -10.03
CA LEU A 298 -10.55 13.71 -10.01
C LEU A 298 -11.01 14.59 -11.18
N LEU A 299 -11.05 14.04 -12.40
CA LEU A 299 -11.52 14.77 -13.58
C LEU A 299 -13.00 15.13 -13.50
N TYR A 300 -13.84 14.20 -13.05
CA TYR A 300 -15.29 14.38 -13.01
C TYR A 300 -15.73 15.48 -12.03
N PHE A 301 -15.11 15.50 -10.85
CA PHE A 301 -15.45 16.44 -9.77
C PHE A 301 -14.52 17.65 -9.70
N CYS A 302 -13.61 17.83 -10.66
CA CYS A 302 -12.64 18.93 -10.67
C CYS A 302 -13.34 20.29 -10.51
N TYR A 303 -12.98 21.06 -9.48
CA TYR A 303 -13.58 22.35 -9.10
C TYR A 303 -15.08 22.32 -8.75
N VAL A 304 -15.70 21.15 -8.61
CA VAL A 304 -17.10 21.03 -8.20
C VAL A 304 -17.25 21.38 -6.72
N ASP A 305 -18.29 22.14 -6.40
CA ASP A 305 -18.71 22.34 -5.02
C ASP A 305 -19.43 21.10 -4.49
N ILE A 306 -18.70 20.24 -3.77
CA ILE A 306 -19.23 18.98 -3.26
C ILE A 306 -20.39 19.20 -2.28
N PHE A 307 -20.43 20.34 -1.59
CA PHE A 307 -21.53 20.68 -0.69
C PHE A 307 -22.86 20.87 -1.43
N SER A 308 -22.83 21.20 -2.73
CA SER A 308 -24.03 21.35 -3.54
C SER A 308 -24.78 20.02 -3.77
N TYR A 309 -24.17 18.87 -3.46
CA TYR A 309 -24.86 17.57 -3.49
C TYR A 309 -25.77 17.32 -2.28
N PHE A 310 -25.67 18.12 -1.23
CA PHE A 310 -26.36 17.91 0.04
C PHE A 310 -27.49 18.92 0.28
N ILE A 311 -28.60 18.47 0.85
CA ILE A 311 -29.81 19.27 1.14
C ILE A 311 -29.47 20.42 2.11
N GLY A 312 -28.71 20.13 3.16
CA GLY A 312 -28.20 21.10 4.13
C GLY A 312 -26.84 21.69 3.78
N GLY A 313 -26.32 21.41 2.58
CA GLY A 313 -24.99 21.82 2.15
C GLY A 313 -23.89 21.32 3.09
N ARG A 314 -22.94 22.22 3.40
CA ARG A 314 -21.80 21.93 4.29
C ARG A 314 -22.21 21.41 5.67
N ALA A 315 -23.32 21.89 6.24
CA ALA A 315 -23.76 21.50 7.57
C ALA A 315 -24.05 19.99 7.71
N ASP A 316 -24.41 19.32 6.60
CA ASP A 316 -24.68 17.87 6.61
C ASP A 316 -23.39 17.04 6.75
N LEU A 317 -22.25 17.58 6.34
CA LEU A 317 -20.93 16.94 6.51
C LEU A 317 -20.25 17.34 7.82
N GLU A 318 -20.72 18.42 8.46
CA GLU A 318 -20.28 18.86 9.79
C GLU A 318 -21.12 18.24 10.93
N ASP A 319 -22.10 17.38 10.59
CA ASP A 319 -22.84 16.59 11.56
C ASP A 319 -21.90 15.60 12.27
N GLN A 320 -22.03 15.51 13.60
CA GLN A 320 -21.16 14.66 14.43
C GLN A 320 -21.18 13.19 14.02
N ARG A 321 -22.29 12.69 13.46
CA ARG A 321 -22.36 11.30 12.94
C ARG A 321 -21.32 11.04 11.85
N ILE A 322 -21.04 12.04 11.02
CA ILE A 322 -20.04 11.98 9.96
C ILE A 322 -18.65 12.28 10.53
N LEU A 323 -18.52 13.36 11.31
CA LEU A 323 -17.23 13.79 11.85
C LEU A 323 -16.58 12.74 12.76
N ASP A 324 -17.33 12.13 13.68
CA ASP A 324 -16.78 11.12 14.60
C ASP A 324 -16.23 9.91 13.86
N MET A 325 -16.92 9.49 12.79
CA MET A 325 -16.48 8.40 11.91
C MET A 325 -15.16 8.75 11.21
N PHE A 326 -15.07 9.93 10.60
CA PHE A 326 -13.83 10.37 9.95
C PHE A 326 -12.69 10.61 10.93
N VAL A 327 -12.96 11.12 12.14
CA VAL A 327 -11.92 11.27 13.18
C VAL A 327 -11.40 9.90 13.62
N ARG A 328 -12.28 8.91 13.75
CA ARG A 328 -11.89 7.54 14.08
C ARG A 328 -11.03 6.90 13.00
N GLU A 329 -11.43 7.01 11.74
CA GLU A 329 -10.74 6.36 10.62
C GLU A 329 -9.53 7.15 10.13
N GLY A 330 -9.61 8.46 10.21
CA GLY A 330 -8.78 9.39 9.46
C GLY A 330 -7.74 10.15 10.29
N THR A 331 -7.67 9.92 11.60
CA THR A 331 -6.63 10.53 12.45
C THR A 331 -5.58 9.51 12.85
N LEU A 332 -4.41 9.59 12.21
CA LEU A 332 -3.23 8.79 12.51
C LEU A 332 -2.55 9.27 13.82
N GLY A 333 -1.61 8.47 14.32
CA GLY A 333 -0.92 8.64 15.59
C GLY A 333 -1.69 8.14 16.81
N LYS A 334 -2.91 7.65 16.61
CA LYS A 334 -3.86 7.22 17.67
C LYS A 334 -4.05 5.72 17.75
N PHE A 335 -3.60 4.94 16.77
CA PHE A 335 -3.86 3.50 16.72
C PHE A 335 -2.85 2.70 17.53
N GLY A 336 -1.62 3.20 17.68
CA GLY A 336 -0.57 2.52 18.43
C GLY A 336 0.73 3.29 18.44
N LEU A 337 1.82 2.60 18.80
CA LEU A 337 3.18 3.12 18.63
C LEU A 337 3.92 2.18 17.66
N PRO A 338 4.40 2.68 16.51
CA PRO A 338 5.17 1.87 15.59
C PRO A 338 6.42 1.27 16.25
N ARG A 339 6.62 -0.04 16.07
CA ARG A 339 7.84 -0.76 16.50
C ARG A 339 8.90 -0.81 15.40
N ALA A 340 8.49 -0.61 14.14
CA ALA A 340 9.36 -0.62 12.99
C ALA A 340 10.20 0.67 12.92
N ARG A 341 11.34 0.62 12.24
CA ARG A 341 12.05 1.84 11.82
C ARG A 341 11.22 2.52 10.74
N LEU A 342 11.01 3.83 10.84
CA LEU A 342 10.24 4.58 9.86
C LEU A 342 11.13 5.57 9.12
N PHE A 343 10.90 5.68 7.82
CA PHE A 343 11.39 6.79 7.01
C PHE A 343 10.21 7.57 6.47
N LEU A 344 10.04 8.79 6.97
CA LEU A 344 9.04 9.73 6.49
C LEU A 344 9.70 10.72 5.52
N TYR A 345 9.02 11.04 4.42
CA TYR A 345 9.47 12.07 3.48
C TYR A 345 8.29 12.88 2.94
N HIS A 346 8.44 14.20 2.91
CA HIS A 346 7.33 15.08 2.60
C HIS A 346 7.84 16.41 2.02
N ALA A 347 7.18 16.93 0.99
CA ALA A 347 7.43 18.29 0.50
C ALA A 347 6.88 19.33 1.48
N VAL A 348 7.68 20.35 1.81
CA VAL A 348 7.23 21.47 2.63
C VAL A 348 6.16 22.29 1.89
N GLY A 349 6.26 22.35 0.56
CA GLY A 349 5.31 23.03 -0.32
C GLY A 349 4.14 22.17 -0.79
N ASP A 350 3.85 21.05 -0.12
CA ASP A 350 2.75 20.16 -0.46
C ASP A 350 1.40 20.90 -0.48
N ASP A 351 0.74 20.84 -1.64
CA ASP A 351 -0.49 21.56 -1.97
C ASP A 351 -1.78 20.79 -1.63
N MET A 352 -1.65 19.54 -1.17
CA MET A 352 -2.78 18.68 -0.77
C MET A 352 -2.80 18.43 0.74
N THR A 353 -1.62 18.22 1.33
CA THR A 353 -1.44 17.87 2.74
C THR A 353 -0.48 18.85 3.40
N PRO A 354 -0.96 19.73 4.30
CA PRO A 354 -0.10 20.66 5.00
C PRO A 354 1.02 19.94 5.76
N ILE A 355 2.27 20.33 5.53
CA ILE A 355 3.45 19.75 6.18
C ILE A 355 3.34 19.76 7.72
N ALA A 356 2.67 20.77 8.28
CA ALA A 356 2.47 20.92 9.72
C ALA A 356 1.72 19.73 10.36
N ASP A 357 0.84 19.06 9.63
CA ASP A 357 0.13 17.88 10.13
C ASP A 357 1.10 16.69 10.28
N THR A 358 2.02 16.52 9.33
CA THR A 358 3.07 15.48 9.40
C THR A 358 4.10 15.82 10.47
N ASP A 359 4.51 17.08 10.57
CA ASP A 359 5.41 17.56 11.63
C ASP A 359 4.83 17.23 13.02
N ALA A 360 3.53 17.51 13.23
CA ALA A 360 2.85 17.21 14.49
C ALA A 360 2.76 15.69 14.79
N LEU A 361 2.49 14.86 13.78
CA LEU A 361 2.48 13.41 13.94
C LEU A 361 3.87 12.88 14.32
N VAL A 362 4.92 13.34 13.61
CA VAL A 362 6.31 12.95 13.90
C VAL A 362 6.67 13.32 15.33
N ASP A 363 6.41 14.56 15.76
CA ASP A 363 6.68 15.02 17.12
C ASP A 363 5.95 14.16 18.16
N GLN A 364 4.67 13.83 17.92
CA GLN A 364 3.87 12.97 18.80
C GLN A 364 4.46 11.56 18.92
N LEU A 365 4.81 10.91 17.80
CA LEU A 365 5.34 9.55 17.81
C LEU A 365 6.75 9.51 18.40
N CYS A 366 7.58 10.49 18.08
CA CYS A 366 8.93 10.63 18.62
C CYS A 366 8.91 10.87 20.13
N GLY A 367 8.01 11.72 20.63
CA GLY A 367 7.81 11.93 22.07
C GLY A 367 7.38 10.66 22.83
N ARG A 368 6.84 9.66 22.11
CA ARG A 368 6.46 8.34 22.65
C ARG A 368 7.52 7.26 22.44
N GLY A 369 8.65 7.58 21.79
CA GLY A 369 9.79 6.66 21.61
C GLY A 369 9.83 5.91 20.28
N ALA A 370 9.14 6.40 19.24
CA ALA A 370 9.29 5.87 17.89
C ALA A 370 10.72 6.04 17.33
N ASN A 371 11.04 5.31 16.26
CA ASN A 371 12.32 5.41 15.55
C ASN A 371 12.08 5.94 14.13
N ILE A 372 12.29 7.25 13.93
CA ILE A 372 11.88 7.96 12.72
C ILE A 372 13.05 8.76 12.14
N LEU A 373 13.40 8.50 10.89
CA LEU A 373 14.09 9.47 10.05
C LEU A 373 13.03 10.22 9.23
N TYR A 374 12.96 11.55 9.38
CA TYR A 374 12.00 12.38 8.68
C TYR A 374 12.71 13.39 7.80
N HIS A 375 12.49 13.31 6.48
CA HIS A 375 13.03 14.28 5.54
C HIS A 375 11.96 15.25 5.05
N ARG A 376 12.24 16.54 5.19
CA ARG A 376 11.41 17.64 4.71
C ARG A 376 12.04 18.25 3.47
N ASN A 377 11.45 18.03 2.31
CA ASN A 377 11.96 18.58 1.05
C ASN A 377 11.44 20.01 0.84
N GLN A 378 12.35 20.97 0.81
CA GLN A 378 12.05 22.39 0.62
C GLN A 378 11.61 22.74 -0.81
N TRP A 379 11.61 21.76 -1.73
CA TRP A 379 11.22 21.95 -3.12
C TRP A 379 10.09 20.99 -3.53
N GLY A 380 9.19 21.51 -4.37
CA GLY A 380 8.09 20.75 -4.97
C GLY A 380 6.79 20.78 -4.16
N GLY A 381 5.71 20.33 -4.79
CA GLY A 381 4.41 20.04 -4.17
C GLY A 381 4.17 18.55 -3.96
N HIS A 382 2.90 18.14 -3.80
CA HIS A 382 2.53 16.76 -3.47
C HIS A 382 3.01 15.76 -4.52
N ASN A 383 2.83 16.07 -5.81
CA ASN A 383 3.19 15.15 -6.89
C ASN A 383 4.70 15.14 -7.20
N ASP A 384 5.39 16.25 -6.93
CA ASP A 384 6.83 16.34 -7.13
C ASP A 384 7.58 15.41 -6.17
N GLU A 385 7.16 15.38 -4.89
CA GLU A 385 7.81 14.56 -3.87
C GLU A 385 7.64 13.05 -4.08
N LEU A 386 6.60 12.62 -4.82
CA LEU A 386 6.48 11.22 -5.28
C LEU A 386 7.71 10.78 -6.07
N THR A 387 8.24 11.69 -6.92
CA THR A 387 9.45 11.42 -7.69
C THR A 387 10.72 11.78 -6.90
N ASN A 388 10.75 12.92 -6.20
CA ASN A 388 11.96 13.43 -5.53
C ASN A 388 12.36 12.66 -4.26
N GLY A 389 11.39 11.99 -3.63
CA GLY A 389 11.61 11.14 -2.47
C GLY A 389 11.98 9.70 -2.82
N ARG A 390 11.83 9.30 -4.09
CA ARG A 390 11.83 7.89 -4.48
C ARG A 390 13.14 7.16 -4.18
N GLN A 391 14.30 7.69 -4.56
CA GLN A 391 15.57 7.01 -4.30
C GLN A 391 15.85 6.96 -2.81
N ARG A 392 15.54 8.02 -2.06
CA ARG A 392 15.68 8.03 -0.59
C ARG A 392 14.80 6.97 0.07
N ALA A 393 13.55 6.81 -0.39
CA ALA A 393 12.68 5.73 0.07
C ALA A 393 13.29 4.36 -0.25
N LEU A 394 13.78 4.16 -1.47
CA LEU A 394 14.44 2.92 -1.88
C LEU A 394 15.73 2.66 -1.11
N ASP A 395 16.52 3.67 -0.78
CA ASP A 395 17.77 3.54 -0.01
C ASP A 395 17.44 3.12 1.43
N PHE A 396 16.46 3.75 2.06
CA PHE A 396 15.96 3.31 3.36
C PHE A 396 15.48 1.85 3.32
N LEU A 397 14.68 1.50 2.29
CA LEU A 397 14.18 0.14 2.11
C LEU A 397 15.33 -0.84 1.89
N GLY A 398 16.38 -0.45 1.16
CA GLY A 398 17.63 -1.20 1.02
C GLY A 398 18.31 -1.45 2.36
N ASP A 399 18.37 -0.45 3.23
CA ASP A 399 19.00 -0.64 4.54
C ASP A 399 18.21 -1.63 5.41
N VAL A 400 16.88 -1.54 5.43
CA VAL A 400 16.05 -2.42 6.26
C VAL A 400 15.78 -3.78 5.65
N LEU A 401 15.89 -3.95 4.33
CA LEU A 401 15.70 -5.24 3.66
C LEU A 401 17.04 -5.94 3.42
N ASP A 402 18.00 -5.22 2.86
CA ASP A 402 19.26 -5.76 2.35
C ASP A 402 20.46 -5.52 3.26
N GLY A 403 20.35 -4.60 4.24
CA GLY A 403 21.46 -4.22 5.11
C GLY A 403 22.55 -3.42 4.38
N THR A 404 22.15 -2.56 3.43
CA THR A 404 23.09 -1.75 2.66
C THR A 404 23.76 -0.63 3.46
N ASP A 405 23.11 -0.18 4.54
CA ASP A 405 23.54 0.91 5.43
C ASP A 405 23.98 2.19 4.66
N ILE A 406 23.22 2.57 3.63
CA ILE A 406 23.49 3.73 2.77
C ILE A 406 22.91 5.01 3.39
N MET A 407 21.74 4.94 4.02
CA MET A 407 21.12 6.10 4.63
C MET A 407 21.70 6.40 6.01
N SER A 408 22.10 7.65 6.20
CA SER A 408 22.43 8.18 7.53
C SER A 408 21.14 8.38 8.33
N ALA A 409 20.70 7.31 9.00
CA ALA A 409 19.56 7.32 9.92
C ALA A 409 20.00 7.09 11.37
N PRO A 410 19.29 7.64 12.37
CA PRO A 410 19.58 7.31 13.76
C PRO A 410 19.36 5.81 14.00
N ALA A 411 20.23 5.19 14.82
CA ALA A 411 20.04 3.80 15.22
C ALA A 411 18.77 3.64 16.08
N THR A 412 18.51 4.61 16.95
CA THR A 412 17.31 4.73 17.80
C THR A 412 16.89 6.19 17.93
N GLY A 413 15.61 6.42 18.22
CA GLY A 413 15.05 7.77 18.36
C GLY A 413 14.74 8.42 17.01
N CYS A 414 14.58 9.73 17.01
CA CYS A 414 14.12 10.47 15.84
C CYS A 414 15.11 11.52 15.36
N GLN A 415 15.13 11.73 14.04
CA GLN A 415 15.88 12.79 13.39
C GLN A 415 15.04 13.41 12.26
N THR A 416 14.87 14.73 12.29
CA THR A 416 14.29 15.50 11.19
C THR A 416 15.41 16.19 10.41
N VAL A 417 15.35 16.13 9.08
CA VAL A 417 16.33 16.71 8.17
C VAL A 417 15.61 17.54 7.12
N ASP A 418 15.89 18.84 7.09
CA ASP A 418 15.49 19.71 5.99
C ASP A 418 16.50 19.59 4.84
N LEU A 419 16.00 19.41 3.62
CA LEU A 419 16.83 19.27 2.42
C LEU A 419 16.17 19.88 1.19
N THR A 420 16.92 20.05 0.10
CA THR A 420 16.39 20.59 -1.16
C THR A 420 16.79 19.68 -2.31
N ILE A 421 15.84 18.89 -2.80
CA ILE A 421 16.03 17.96 -3.93
C ILE A 421 14.95 18.25 -4.98
N MET A 422 15.38 18.71 -6.15
CA MET A 422 14.47 19.08 -7.26
C MET A 422 14.12 17.90 -8.16
N GLN A 423 15.02 16.94 -8.30
CA GLN A 423 14.79 15.71 -9.03
C GLN A 423 15.81 14.68 -8.59
N ASP A 424 15.33 13.48 -8.33
CA ASP A 424 16.18 12.34 -8.00
C ASP A 424 16.95 11.87 -9.26
N PRO A 425 18.28 11.74 -9.24
CA PRO A 425 19.09 11.37 -10.41
C PRO A 425 18.77 10.00 -11.04
N GLY A 426 17.89 9.19 -10.45
CA GLY A 426 17.57 7.82 -10.90
C GLY A 426 16.57 7.65 -12.06
N LYS A 427 16.08 8.71 -12.72
CA LYS A 427 15.08 8.60 -13.81
C LYS A 427 15.71 8.54 -15.21
N PRO A 428 15.27 7.61 -16.08
CA PRO A 428 14.76 7.98 -17.39
C PRO A 428 13.32 8.44 -17.25
N ILE A 429 13.00 9.57 -17.88
CA ILE A 429 11.64 10.06 -18.08
C ILE A 429 10.88 8.97 -18.88
N ALA A 430 9.71 8.55 -18.38
CA ALA A 430 8.76 7.76 -19.16
C ALA A 430 7.86 8.71 -19.95
#